data_AF-A0A1G1G942-F1
#
_entry.id   AF-A0A1G1G942-F1
#
_cell.length_a   1.000
_cell.length_b   1.000
_cell.length_c   1.000
_cell.angle_alpha   90.00
_cell.angle_beta   90.00
_cell.angle_gamma   90.00
#
_symmetry.space_group_name_H-M   'P 1'
#
loop_
_entity.id
_entity.type
_entity.pdbx_description
1 polymer ?
#
loop_
_entity_poly.entity_id
_entity_poly.type
_entity_poly.pdbx_seq_one_letter_code
_entity_poly.pdbx_strand_id
1 'polypeptide(L)'
;MSEELKRAGLLLRTVAKILDFIIIAVLVQIPKAGFFAGLAYLLIGDALLDGRSFGKALIKIRVVAADTNTPCTLRDSILRNITFGIGFLLYYIPLFGWIFIMIISVLEFIVLLGSRNGMRIGDEIANTIVIESSKIKQEA
;
A
#
# COMPACT_ATOMS: atom_id res chain seq x y z
N MET A 1 -14.52 16.33 19.49
CA MET A 1 -15.53 15.68 18.65
C MET A 1 -14.76 14.75 17.73
N SER A 2 -14.77 13.44 17.97
CA SER A 2 -13.99 12.49 17.15
C SER A 2 -14.57 12.50 15.73
N GLU A 3 -13.93 13.23 14.82
CA GLU A 3 -14.17 13.13 13.39
C GLU A 3 -14.18 11.64 13.02
N GLU A 4 -15.35 11.13 12.65
CA GLU A 4 -15.52 9.75 12.23
C GLU A 4 -14.70 9.57 10.94
N LEU A 5 -13.50 9.02 11.11
CA LEU A 5 -12.52 8.89 10.04
C LEU A 5 -13.07 7.90 9.02
N LYS A 6 -13.60 8.45 7.92
CA LYS A 6 -14.26 7.64 6.89
C LYS A 6 -13.23 6.74 6.21
N ARG A 7 -13.36 5.43 6.41
CA ARG A 7 -12.47 4.44 5.82
C ARG A 7 -12.62 4.43 4.31
N ALA A 8 -11.50 4.29 3.61
CA ALA A 8 -11.52 4.22 2.17
C ALA A 8 -12.18 2.91 1.71
N GLY A 9 -13.17 3.03 0.82
CA GLY A 9 -13.81 1.86 0.21
C GLY A 9 -12.83 0.97 -0.55
N LEU A 10 -13.14 -0.32 -0.64
CA LEU A 10 -12.30 -1.33 -1.29
C LEU A 10 -11.90 -0.92 -2.72
N LEU A 11 -12.85 -0.42 -3.50
CA LEU A 11 -12.61 0.01 -4.89
C LEU A 11 -11.54 1.10 -4.98
N LEU A 12 -11.61 2.12 -4.13
CA LEU A 12 -10.62 3.22 -4.11
C LEU A 12 -9.23 2.69 -3.77
N ARG A 13 -9.15 1.76 -2.81
CA ARG A 13 -7.88 1.13 -2.41
C ARG A 13 -7.29 0.29 -3.54
N THR A 14 -8.13 -0.49 -4.23
CA THR A 14 -7.72 -1.31 -5.38
C THR A 14 -7.23 -0.43 -6.53
N VAL A 15 -7.97 0.63 -6.89
CA VAL A 15 -7.58 1.57 -7.94
C VAL A 15 -6.25 2.25 -7.60
N ALA A 16 -6.09 2.75 -6.37
CA ALA A 16 -4.84 3.36 -5.94
C ALA A 16 -3.65 2.39 -6.04
N LYS A 17 -3.86 1.11 -5.67
CA LYS A 17 -2.81 0.09 -5.77
C LYS A 17 -2.46 -0.27 -7.22
N ILE A 18 -3.45 -0.31 -8.12
CA ILE A 18 -3.21 -0.49 -9.56
C ILE A 18 -2.35 0.66 -10.11
N LEU A 19 -2.66 1.91 -9.74
CA LEU A 19 -1.85 3.07 -10.14
C LEU A 19 -0.41 2.96 -9.65
N ASP A 20 -0.20 2.54 -8.40
CA ASP A 20 1.14 2.30 -7.86
C ASP A 20 1.87 1.17 -8.59
N PHE A 21 1.17 0.09 -8.98
CA PHE A 21 1.76 -0.99 -9.75
C PHE A 21 2.13 -0.57 -11.18
N ILE A 22 1.38 0.35 -11.80
CA ILE A 22 1.77 0.93 -13.09
C ILE A 22 3.10 1.69 -12.94
N ILE A 23 3.27 2.48 -11.87
CA ILE A 23 4.53 3.18 -11.58
C ILE A 23 5.66 2.16 -11.41
N ILE A 24 5.46 1.10 -10.62
CA ILE A 24 6.45 0.04 -10.43
C ILE A 24 6.80 -0.64 -11.76
N ALA A 25 5.80 -0.96 -12.59
CA ALA A 25 6.02 -1.60 -13.88
C ALA A 25 6.86 -0.73 -14.83
N VAL A 26 6.64 0.59 -14.83
CA VAL A 26 7.46 1.56 -15.58
C VAL A 26 8.88 1.62 -15.01
N LEU A 27 9.03 1.68 -13.68
CA LEU A 27 10.34 1.71 -13.03
C LEU A 27 11.18 0.47 -13.38
N VAL A 28 10.57 -0.72 -13.41
CA VAL A 28 11.24 -1.99 -13.73
C VAL A 28 11.85 -2.02 -15.14
N GLN A 29 11.32 -1.25 -16.09
CA GLN A 29 11.88 -1.18 -17.45
C GLN A 29 13.22 -0.43 -17.52
N ILE A 30 13.61 0.29 -16.47
CA ILE A 30 14.90 1.00 -16.44
C ILE A 30 16.04 -0.02 -16.34
N PRO A 31 16.99 -0.06 -17.30
CA PRO A 31 18.09 -1.01 -17.28
C PRO A 31 18.93 -0.90 -15.99
N LYS A 32 19.34 -2.05 -15.43
CA LYS A 32 20.22 -2.20 -14.25
C LYS A 32 19.65 -1.71 -12.92
N ALA A 33 18.92 -0.60 -12.88
CA ALA A 33 18.40 0.01 -11.66
C ALA A 33 16.90 -0.20 -11.44
N GLY A 34 16.15 -0.53 -12.50
CA GLY A 34 14.69 -0.50 -12.48
C GLY A 34 14.03 -1.42 -11.46
N PHE A 35 14.58 -2.61 -11.28
CA PHE A 35 14.09 -3.56 -10.27
C PHE A 35 14.18 -2.99 -8.86
N PHE A 36 15.36 -2.47 -8.47
CA PHE A 36 15.56 -1.90 -7.15
C PHE A 36 14.75 -0.61 -6.97
N ALA A 37 14.59 0.20 -8.02
CA ALA A 37 13.72 1.37 -7.98
C ALA A 37 12.23 0.99 -7.75
N GLY A 38 11.74 -0.04 -8.45
CA GLY A 38 10.39 -0.57 -8.27
C GLY A 38 10.18 -1.14 -6.86
N LEU A 39 11.14 -1.92 -6.35
CA LEU A 39 11.11 -2.45 -4.99
C LEU A 39 11.13 -1.34 -3.92
N ALA A 40 12.01 -0.35 -4.09
CA ALA A 40 12.09 0.79 -3.19
C ALA A 40 10.77 1.57 -3.18
N TYR A 41 10.19 1.85 -4.35
CA TYR A 41 8.89 2.50 -4.45
C TYR A 41 7.78 1.66 -3.80
N LEU A 42 7.76 0.34 -4.01
CA LEU A 42 6.78 -0.56 -3.40
C LEU A 42 6.83 -0.53 -1.86
N LEU A 43 8.04 -0.51 -1.28
CA LEU A 43 8.24 -0.56 0.17
C LEU A 43 8.06 0.79 0.85
N ILE A 44 8.53 1.87 0.20
CA ILE A 44 8.63 3.21 0.81
C ILE A 44 7.52 4.14 0.33
N GLY A 45 6.84 3.82 -0.77
CA GLY A 45 5.91 4.72 -1.47
C GLY A 45 4.85 5.32 -0.54
N ASP A 46 4.35 4.53 0.43
CA ASP A 46 3.34 5.02 1.36
C ASP A 46 3.86 5.95 2.47
N ALA A 47 5.15 6.17 2.58
CA ALA A 47 5.74 7.14 3.50
C ALA A 47 6.07 8.49 2.83
N LEU A 48 5.88 8.62 1.51
CA LEU A 48 6.38 9.77 0.74
C LEU A 48 5.56 11.05 0.93
N LEU A 49 4.25 11.02 0.69
CA LEU A 49 3.41 12.23 0.57
C LEU A 49 2.49 12.43 1.79
N ASP A 50 3.04 12.53 3.00
CA ASP A 50 2.28 12.54 4.26
C ASP A 50 1.49 11.23 4.49
N GLY A 51 2.18 10.10 4.34
CA GLY A 51 1.57 8.78 4.59
C GLY A 51 0.78 8.22 3.41
N ARG A 52 1.14 8.58 2.16
CA ARG A 52 0.53 8.01 0.95
C ARG A 52 1.53 7.93 -0.20
N SER A 53 1.31 6.93 -1.06
CA SER A 53 1.94 6.79 -2.37
C SER A 53 1.36 7.75 -3.41
N PHE A 54 1.97 7.81 -4.59
CA PHE A 54 1.45 8.63 -5.68
C PHE A 54 0.06 8.20 -6.11
N GLY A 55 -0.19 6.89 -6.28
CA GLY A 55 -1.52 6.39 -6.66
C GLY A 55 -2.59 6.76 -5.63
N LYS A 56 -2.24 6.68 -4.34
CA LYS A 56 -3.14 7.08 -3.24
C LYS A 56 -3.36 8.58 -3.16
N ALA A 57 -2.34 9.38 -3.47
CA ALA A 57 -2.47 10.83 -3.56
C ALA A 57 -3.49 11.25 -4.63
N LEU A 58 -3.46 10.60 -5.80
CA LEU A 58 -4.41 10.85 -6.89
C LEU A 58 -5.86 10.52 -6.49
N ILE A 59 -6.05 9.43 -5.75
CA ILE A 59 -7.36 8.97 -5.27
C ILE A 59 -7.78 9.65 -3.95
N LYS A 60 -6.98 10.59 -3.43
CA LYS A 60 -7.22 11.32 -2.17
C LYS A 60 -7.47 10.40 -0.98
N ILE A 61 -6.71 9.31 -0.89
CA ILE A 61 -6.69 8.44 0.28
C ILE A 61 -5.31 8.49 0.94
N ARG A 62 -5.26 8.27 2.25
CA ARG A 62 -4.00 8.24 3.00
C ARG A 62 -3.98 7.09 3.98
N VAL A 63 -2.78 6.72 4.39
CA VAL A 63 -2.58 5.69 5.40
C VAL A 63 -2.09 6.31 6.69
N VAL A 64 -2.73 5.92 7.79
CA VAL A 64 -2.44 6.41 9.13
C VAL A 64 -2.25 5.25 10.08
N ALA A 65 -1.49 5.48 11.16
CA ALA A 65 -1.39 4.53 12.25
C ALA A 65 -2.75 4.35 12.94
N ALA A 66 -3.13 3.10 13.23
CA ALA A 66 -4.47 2.78 13.73
C ALA A 66 -4.73 3.28 15.16
N ASP A 67 -3.66 3.51 15.92
CA ASP A 67 -3.67 3.95 17.31
C ASP A 67 -3.65 5.48 17.45
N THR A 68 -2.80 6.16 16.69
CA THR A 68 -2.50 7.59 16.83
C THR A 68 -3.08 8.46 15.71
N ASN A 69 -3.60 7.84 14.63
CA ASN A 69 -4.03 8.52 13.40
C ASN A 69 -2.95 9.41 12.76
N THR A 70 -1.69 9.19 13.12
CA THR A 70 -0.56 9.93 12.54
C THR A 70 -0.24 9.40 11.15
N PRO A 71 0.33 10.22 10.25
CA PRO A 71 0.74 9.78 8.92
C PRO A 71 1.70 8.59 9.00
N CYS A 72 1.53 7.63 8.08
CA CYS A 72 2.38 6.45 7.99
C CYS A 72 3.88 6.81 7.95
N THR A 73 4.67 6.23 8.86
CA THR A 73 6.12 6.40 8.86
C THR A 73 6.78 5.50 7.81
N LEU A 74 8.08 5.70 7.58
CA LEU A 74 8.88 4.83 6.71
C LEU A 74 8.84 3.37 7.17
N ARG A 75 8.94 3.14 8.49
CA ARG A 75 8.89 1.80 9.08
C ARG A 75 7.56 1.13 8.79
N ASP A 76 6.46 1.84 9.00
CA ASP A 76 5.12 1.29 8.81
C ASP A 76 4.85 1.00 7.33
N SER A 77 5.35 1.84 6.42
CA SER A 77 5.26 1.61 4.98
C SER A 77 5.98 0.32 4.58
N ILE A 78 7.20 0.11 5.07
CA ILE A 78 7.98 -1.10 4.78
C ILE A 78 7.27 -2.33 5.35
N LEU A 79 6.89 -2.31 6.63
CA LEU A 79 6.23 -3.43 7.29
C LEU A 79 4.92 -3.82 6.59
N ARG A 80 4.15 -2.83 6.14
CA ARG A 80 2.88 -3.07 5.47
C ARG A 80 3.02 -3.58 4.05
N ASN A 81 4.08 -3.17 3.35
CA ASN A 81 4.35 -3.61 1.99
C ASN A 81 5.28 -4.81 1.92
N ILE A 82 5.77 -5.33 3.05
CA ILE A 82 6.74 -6.43 3.09
C ILE A 82 6.19 -7.70 2.43
N THR A 83 4.91 -8.02 2.58
CA THR A 83 4.28 -9.18 1.93
C THR A 83 4.44 -9.12 0.41
N PHE A 84 4.14 -7.95 -0.17
CA PHE A 84 4.34 -7.71 -1.60
C PHE A 84 5.81 -7.56 -1.96
N GLY A 85 6.64 -7.00 -1.09
CA GLY A 85 8.08 -6.86 -1.29
C GLY A 85 8.78 -8.22 -1.40
N ILE A 86 8.43 -9.18 -0.55
CA ILE A 86 8.91 -10.56 -0.63
C ILE A 86 8.45 -11.21 -1.94
N GLY A 87 7.17 -11.03 -2.31
CA GLY A 87 6.68 -11.49 -3.61
C GLY A 87 7.49 -10.90 -4.77
N PHE A 88 7.73 -9.59 -4.74
CA PHE A 88 8.49 -8.87 -5.77
C PHE A 88 9.95 -9.35 -5.87
N LEU A 89 10.60 -9.68 -4.75
CA LEU A 89 11.95 -10.27 -4.74
C LEU A 89 12.00 -11.63 -5.47
N LEU A 90 10.94 -12.42 -5.35
CA LEU A 90 10.84 -13.73 -5.98
C LEU A 90 10.47 -13.66 -7.47
N TYR A 91 10.14 -12.48 -8.00
CA TYR A 91 9.74 -12.30 -9.40
C TYR A 91 10.74 -12.87 -10.42
N TYR A 92 12.04 -12.84 -10.11
CA TYR A 92 13.10 -13.37 -10.97
C TYR A 92 13.18 -14.90 -11.01
N ILE A 93 12.45 -15.62 -10.16
CA ILE A 93 12.35 -17.08 -10.20
C ILE A 93 11.10 -17.41 -11.02
N PRO A 94 11.23 -17.75 -12.33
CA PRO A 94 10.06 -18.01 -13.17
C PRO A 94 9.25 -19.17 -12.62
N LEU A 95 7.96 -19.20 -12.92
CA LEU A 95 6.99 -20.18 -12.43
C LEU A 95 6.75 -20.10 -10.92
N PHE A 96 7.72 -20.46 -10.09
CA PHE A 96 7.56 -20.49 -8.62
C PHE A 96 7.31 -19.11 -8.03
N GLY A 97 8.10 -18.10 -8.42
CA GLY A 97 7.94 -16.75 -7.93
C GLY A 97 6.63 -16.11 -8.36
N TRP A 98 6.21 -16.35 -9.60
CA TRP A 98 4.97 -15.81 -10.13
C TRP A 98 3.74 -16.44 -9.47
N ILE A 99 3.74 -17.76 -9.29
CA ILE A 99 2.70 -18.47 -8.54
C ILE A 99 2.64 -17.94 -7.11
N PHE A 100 3.80 -17.73 -6.46
CA PHE A 100 3.86 -17.21 -5.11
C PHE A 100 3.28 -15.79 -5.00
N ILE A 101 3.61 -14.88 -5.93
CA ILE A 101 3.02 -13.53 -5.99
C ILE A 101 1.50 -13.61 -6.15
N MET A 102 1.01 -14.48 -7.04
CA MET A 102 -0.42 -14.67 -7.26
C MET A 102 -1.12 -15.16 -5.99
N ILE A 103 -0.56 -16.16 -5.31
CA ILE A 103 -1.10 -16.71 -4.06
C ILE A 103 -1.15 -15.62 -2.98
N ILE A 104 -0.05 -14.89 -2.75
CA ILE A 104 -0.01 -13.80 -1.77
C ILE A 104 -1.06 -12.74 -2.09
N SER A 105 -1.17 -12.33 -3.36
CA SER A 105 -2.11 -11.29 -3.77
C SER A 105 -3.56 -11.71 -3.53
N VAL A 106 -3.89 -12.96 -3.83
CA VAL A 106 -5.23 -13.54 -3.57
C VAL A 106 -5.50 -13.63 -2.06
N LEU A 107 -4.53 -14.11 -1.27
CA LEU A 107 -4.68 -14.21 0.19
C LEU A 107 -4.87 -12.84 0.84
N GLU A 108 -4.03 -11.86 0.50
CA GLU A 108 -4.17 -10.47 0.98
C GLU A 108 -5.55 -9.90 0.61
N PHE A 109 -6.05 -10.18 -0.60
CA PHE A 109 -7.36 -9.73 -1.05
C PHE A 109 -8.52 -10.41 -0.29
N ILE A 110 -8.44 -11.72 -0.06
CA ILE A 110 -9.43 -12.47 0.74
C ILE A 110 -9.48 -11.94 2.17
N VAL A 111 -8.30 -11.75 2.80
CA VAL A 111 -8.22 -11.19 4.16
C VAL A 111 -8.81 -9.78 4.19
N LEU A 112 -8.50 -8.95 3.19
CA LEU A 112 -9.04 -7.60 3.08
C LEU A 112 -10.58 -7.60 2.98
N LEU A 113 -11.16 -8.54 2.22
CA LEU A 113 -12.62 -8.70 2.09
C LEU A 113 -13.28 -9.16 3.39
N GLY A 114 -12.64 -10.07 4.12
CA GLY A 114 -13.16 -10.60 5.39
C GLY A 114 -12.90 -9.72 6.61
N SER A 115 -11.98 -8.76 6.49
CA SER A 115 -11.60 -7.89 7.59
C SER A 115 -12.71 -6.89 7.91
N ARG A 116 -13.27 -6.97 9.12
CA ARG A 116 -14.17 -5.94 9.67
C ARG A 116 -13.54 -4.55 9.63
N ASN A 117 -12.21 -4.52 9.74
CA ASN A 117 -11.47 -3.27 9.74
C ASN A 117 -11.01 -2.81 8.35
N GLY A 118 -11.24 -3.61 7.30
CA GLY A 118 -10.68 -3.36 5.97
C GLY A 118 -9.14 -3.36 6.01
N MET A 119 -8.54 -4.15 6.88
CA MET A 119 -7.09 -4.32 6.96
C MET A 119 -6.69 -5.58 6.18
N ARG A 120 -5.62 -5.47 5.37
CA ARG A 120 -4.93 -6.64 4.83
C ARG A 120 -3.85 -7.14 5.81
N ILE A 121 -3.22 -8.27 5.52
CA ILE A 121 -2.19 -8.88 6.39
C ILE A 121 -1.07 -7.88 6.69
N GLY A 122 -0.54 -7.21 5.65
CA GLY A 122 0.45 -6.14 5.88
C GLY A 122 -0.06 -4.99 6.75
N ASP A 123 -1.32 -4.59 6.62
CA ASP A 123 -1.89 -3.47 7.40
C ASP A 123 -1.98 -3.86 8.89
N GLU A 124 -2.30 -5.13 9.16
CA GLU A 124 -2.35 -5.70 10.51
C GLU A 124 -0.95 -5.80 11.14
N ILE A 125 0.06 -6.24 10.38
CA ILE A 125 1.47 -6.27 10.82
C ILE A 125 1.98 -4.87 11.19
N ALA A 126 1.63 -3.86 10.38
CA ALA A 126 2.05 -2.48 10.59
C ALA A 126 1.12 -1.69 11.52
N ASN A 127 0.01 -2.28 11.96
CA ASN A 127 -1.05 -1.62 12.73
C ASN A 127 -1.50 -0.28 12.10
N THR A 128 -1.88 -0.30 10.83
CA THR A 128 -2.29 0.91 10.08
C THR A 128 -3.63 0.75 9.36
N ILE A 129 -4.30 1.86 9.07
CA ILE A 129 -5.58 1.90 8.36
C ILE A 129 -5.59 2.93 7.24
N VAL A 130 -6.42 2.70 6.21
CA VAL A 130 -6.54 3.59 5.05
C VAL A 130 -7.85 4.39 5.12
N ILE A 131 -7.72 5.70 4.99
CA ILE A 131 -8.82 6.66 5.21
C ILE A 131 -8.96 7.60 4.01
N GLU A 132 -10.17 8.10 3.78
CA GLU A 132 -10.42 9.17 2.81
C GLU A 132 -9.86 10.49 3.33
N SER A 133 -9.08 11.21 2.51
CA SER A 133 -8.49 12.51 2.88
C SER A 133 -9.49 13.67 2.80
N SER A 134 -10.77 13.40 2.53
CA SER A 134 -11.80 14.39 2.21
C SER A 134 -12.21 15.31 3.37
N LYS A 135 -11.66 15.13 4.58
CA LYS A 135 -12.07 15.92 5.77
C LYS A 135 -10.97 16.64 6.55
N ILE A 136 -9.70 16.58 6.17
CA ILE A 136 -8.63 17.26 6.95
C ILE A 136 -8.30 18.66 6.39
N LYS A 137 -9.01 19.14 5.36
CA LYS A 137 -8.76 20.45 4.73
C LYS A 137 -9.80 21.51 5.11
N GLN A 138 -10.16 21.59 6.39
CA GLN A 138 -10.81 22.75 7.00
C GLN A 138 -10.05 23.07 8.29
N GLU A 139 -8.89 23.71 8.16
CA GLU A 139 -8.16 24.49 9.17
C GLU A 139 -6.72 24.68 8.64
N ALA A 140 -6.60 25.59 7.67
CA ALA A 140 -5.35 26.24 7.31
C ALA A 140 -5.69 27.71 7.01
#